data_AF-C3ZN25-F1
#
_entry.id   AF-C3ZN25-F1
#
_cell.length_a   1.000
_cell.length_b   1.000
_cell.length_c   1.000
_cell.angle_alpha   90.00
_cell.angle_beta   90.00
_cell.angle_gamma   90.00
#
_symmetry.space_group_name_H-M   'P 1'
#
loop_
_entity.id
_entity.type
_entity.pdbx_description
1 polymer ?
#
loop_
_entity_poly.entity_id
_entity_poly.type
_entity_poly.pdbx_seq_one_letter_code
_entity_poly.pdbx_strand_id
1 'polypeptide(L)'
;ITEIQPGFFANLPRLRLLELRNNNITIIQSGVFSKIPQLQKLYLCFNRITSIHSDAFANLTELRLLNLRSNKMSTIPPLVYGLSPSIHTIKLDQNHWQCDCKMVPFRLNTTKFPSFKDQIRCAQP
;
A
#
# COMPACT_ATOMS: atom_id res chain seq x y z
N ILE A 1 8.30 -7.86 -13.37
CA ILE A 1 8.68 -8.20 -11.98
C ILE A 1 7.51 -8.91 -11.31
N THR A 2 7.74 -10.07 -10.69
CA THR A 2 6.71 -10.87 -9.98
C THR A 2 6.86 -10.81 -8.46
N GLU A 3 8.08 -10.58 -7.98
CA GLU A 3 8.43 -10.47 -6.56
C GLU A 3 9.60 -9.49 -6.41
N ILE A 4 9.71 -8.88 -5.23
CA ILE A 4 10.84 -8.01 -4.87
C ILE A 4 11.45 -8.58 -3.60
N GLN A 5 12.70 -9.01 -3.69
CA GLN A 5 13.41 -9.59 -2.56
C GLN A 5 13.83 -8.51 -1.55
N PRO A 6 13.83 -8.80 -0.24
CA PRO A 6 14.43 -7.92 0.76
C PRO A 6 15.86 -7.52 0.38
N GLY A 7 16.18 -6.24 0.53
CA GLY A 7 17.51 -5.71 0.19
C GLY A 7 17.74 -5.38 -1.29
N PHE A 8 16.77 -5.61 -2.19
CA PHE A 8 16.90 -5.25 -3.61
C PHE A 8 17.27 -3.76 -3.82
N PHE A 9 16.78 -2.88 -2.95
CA PHE A 9 17.06 -1.44 -2.98
C PHE A 9 18.18 -0.99 -2.03
N ALA A 10 18.99 -1.90 -1.48
CA ALA A 10 19.98 -1.59 -0.44
C ALA A 10 21.01 -0.52 -0.84
N ASN A 11 21.37 -0.47 -2.13
CA ASN A 11 22.34 0.47 -2.67
C ASN A 11 21.74 1.85 -3.04
N LEU A 12 20.46 2.08 -2.73
CA LEU A 12 19.74 3.31 -3.08
C LEU A 12 19.18 4.02 -1.82
N PRO A 13 19.98 4.28 -0.77
CA PRO A 13 19.47 4.76 0.53
C PRO A 13 18.78 6.14 0.48
N ARG A 14 19.03 6.92 -0.59
CA ARG A 14 18.44 8.25 -0.83
C ARG A 14 17.26 8.23 -1.80
N LEU A 15 16.73 7.05 -2.15
CA LEU A 15 15.62 6.92 -3.09
C LEU A 15 14.37 7.60 -2.51
N ARG A 16 13.84 8.60 -3.24
CA ARG A 16 12.63 9.34 -2.84
C ARG A 16 11.38 8.94 -3.62
N LEU A 17 11.57 8.40 -4.81
CA LEU A 17 10.49 8.01 -5.71
C LEU A 17 10.80 6.62 -6.27
N LEU A 18 9.84 5.71 -6.15
CA LEU A 18 9.95 4.35 -6.68
C LEU A 18 8.71 4.05 -7.52
N GLU A 19 8.93 3.80 -8.81
CA GLU A 19 7.90 3.38 -9.75
C GLU A 19 8.01 1.89 -10.05
N LEU A 20 6.97 1.14 -9.69
CA LEU A 20 6.83 -0.30 -9.91
C LEU A 20 5.48 -0.61 -10.58
N ARG A 21 4.95 0.36 -11.33
CA ARG A 21 3.67 0.27 -12.03
C ARG A 21 3.71 -0.78 -13.14
N ASN A 22 2.56 -1.30 -13.54
CA ASN A 22 2.43 -2.21 -14.69
C ASN A 22 3.37 -3.44 -14.59
N ASN A 23 3.44 -4.05 -13.42
CA ASN A 23 4.19 -5.26 -13.17
C ASN A 23 3.26 -6.41 -12.77
N ASN A 24 3.82 -7.57 -12.44
CA ASN A 24 3.07 -8.77 -12.03
C ASN A 24 3.27 -9.07 -10.55
N ILE A 25 3.53 -8.05 -9.72
CA ILE A 25 3.77 -8.23 -8.28
C ILE A 25 2.49 -8.72 -7.62
N THR A 26 2.59 -9.79 -6.84
CA THR A 26 1.44 -10.41 -6.15
C THR A 26 1.47 -10.19 -4.64
N ILE A 27 2.66 -10.12 -4.05
CA ILE A 27 2.85 -10.00 -2.60
C ILE A 27 3.95 -8.98 -2.34
N ILE A 28 3.74 -8.13 -1.33
CA ILE A 28 4.79 -7.29 -0.76
C ILE A 28 5.21 -7.89 0.58
N GLN A 29 6.43 -8.43 0.64
CA GLN A 29 6.98 -9.06 1.84
C GLN A 29 7.49 -8.03 2.85
N SER A 30 7.74 -8.51 4.08
CA SER A 30 8.45 -7.76 5.10
C SER A 30 9.83 -7.32 4.60
N GLY A 31 10.27 -6.13 5.02
CA GLY A 31 11.64 -5.70 4.81
C GLY A 31 12.03 -5.27 3.38
N VAL A 32 11.16 -5.44 2.38
CA VAL A 32 11.42 -5.06 0.97
C VAL A 32 11.87 -3.61 0.83
N PHE A 33 11.24 -2.70 1.57
CA PHE A 33 11.55 -1.26 1.52
C PHE A 33 12.38 -0.78 2.73
N SER A 34 12.91 -1.69 3.55
CA SER A 34 13.60 -1.36 4.80
C SER A 34 14.86 -0.51 4.63
N LYS A 35 15.50 -0.58 3.45
CA LYS A 35 16.76 0.12 3.13
C LYS A 35 16.58 1.45 2.41
N ILE A 36 15.34 1.89 2.19
CA ILE A 36 15.01 3.16 1.52
C ILE A 36 14.12 4.05 2.41
N PRO A 37 14.58 4.43 3.62
CA PRO A 37 13.75 5.14 4.60
C PRO A 37 13.30 6.53 4.11
N GLN A 38 14.00 7.13 3.15
CA GLN A 38 13.70 8.44 2.57
C GLN A 38 12.65 8.39 1.44
N LEU A 39 11.98 7.24 1.24
CA LEU A 39 11.01 7.11 0.17
C LEU A 39 9.75 7.94 0.46
N GLN A 40 9.41 8.82 -0.48
CA GLN A 40 8.29 9.75 -0.36
C GLN A 40 7.11 9.37 -1.26
N LYS A 41 7.38 8.74 -2.41
CA LYS A 41 6.36 8.34 -3.40
C LYS A 41 6.60 6.91 -3.85
N LEU A 42 5.61 6.05 -3.64
CA LEU A 42 5.62 4.65 -4.05
C LEU A 42 4.44 4.36 -4.97
N TYR A 43 4.75 3.96 -6.21
CA TYR A 43 3.74 3.60 -7.20
C TYR A 43 3.76 2.10 -7.46
N LEU A 44 2.70 1.41 -7.05
CA LEU A 44 2.46 -0.03 -7.22
C LEU A 44 1.16 -0.29 -8.00
N CYS A 45 0.61 0.73 -8.66
CA CYS A 45 -0.64 0.57 -9.39
C CYS A 45 -0.49 -0.32 -10.63
N PHE A 46 -1.60 -0.96 -11.02
CA PHE A 46 -1.63 -1.92 -12.13
C PHE A 46 -0.67 -3.10 -11.90
N ASN A 47 -0.76 -3.71 -10.72
CA ASN A 47 -0.11 -4.97 -10.38
C ASN A 47 -1.19 -6.02 -10.08
N ARG A 48 -0.79 -7.14 -9.47
CA ARG A 48 -1.67 -8.23 -9.06
C ARG A 48 -1.63 -8.44 -7.55
N ILE A 49 -1.37 -7.37 -6.79
CA ILE A 49 -1.13 -7.46 -5.35
C ILE A 49 -2.41 -7.93 -4.67
N THR A 50 -2.31 -9.05 -3.96
CA THR A 50 -3.39 -9.60 -3.13
C THR A 50 -3.13 -9.37 -1.65
N SER A 51 -1.86 -9.30 -1.24
CA SER A 51 -1.48 -9.10 0.16
C SER A 51 -0.22 -8.24 0.32
N ILE A 52 -0.16 -7.54 1.45
CA ILE A 52 0.98 -6.74 1.89
C ILE A 52 1.25 -7.12 3.34
N HIS A 53 2.49 -7.48 3.66
CA HIS A 53 2.87 -7.80 5.02
C HIS A 53 2.72 -6.58 5.94
N SER A 54 2.36 -6.80 7.21
CA SER A 54 1.96 -5.75 8.15
C SER A 54 3.06 -4.74 8.49
N ASP A 55 4.33 -5.11 8.29
CA ASP A 55 5.51 -4.27 8.56
C ASP A 55 6.22 -3.80 7.27
N ALA A 56 5.67 -4.11 6.09
CA ALA A 56 6.36 -3.88 4.82
C ALA A 56 6.75 -2.41 4.59
N PHE A 57 6.00 -1.48 5.19
CA PHE A 57 6.24 -0.03 5.12
C PHE A 57 6.72 0.57 6.46
N ALA A 58 7.08 -0.22 7.47
CA ALA A 58 7.39 0.27 8.81
C ALA A 58 8.52 1.32 8.84
N ASN A 59 9.51 1.19 7.96
CA ASN A 59 10.64 2.12 7.86
C ASN A 59 10.39 3.34 6.94
N LEU A 60 9.23 3.43 6.29
CA LEU A 60 8.92 4.48 5.32
C LEU A 60 8.29 5.71 5.99
N THR A 61 9.02 6.31 6.94
CA THR A 61 8.53 7.43 7.76
C THR A 61 8.26 8.70 6.96
N GLU A 62 8.94 8.87 5.83
CA GLU A 62 8.76 10.01 4.90
C GLU A 62 7.69 9.76 3.82
N LEU A 63 7.01 8.61 3.80
CA LEU A 63 6.09 8.27 2.71
C LEU A 63 4.87 9.19 2.71
N ARG A 64 4.71 9.94 1.62
CA ARG A 64 3.60 10.88 1.43
C ARG A 64 2.55 10.36 0.47
N LEU A 65 2.97 9.53 -0.49
CA LEU A 65 2.10 8.96 -1.52
C LEU A 65 2.32 7.45 -1.65
N LEU A 66 1.26 6.69 -1.47
CA LEU A 66 1.20 5.26 -1.78
C LEU A 66 0.09 5.01 -2.80
N ASN A 67 0.43 4.50 -3.97
CA ASN A 67 -0.54 4.17 -5.00
C ASN A 67 -0.64 2.66 -5.22
N LEU A 68 -1.73 2.07 -4.75
CA LEU A 68 -2.09 0.66 -4.89
C LEU A 68 -3.33 0.46 -5.77
N ARG A 69 -3.73 1.48 -6.54
CA ARG A 69 -4.85 1.42 -7.48
C ARG A 69 -4.72 0.25 -8.46
N SER A 70 -5.83 -0.34 -8.88
CA SER A 70 -5.85 -1.39 -9.91
C SER A 70 -4.97 -2.59 -9.50
N ASN A 71 -5.26 -3.16 -8.34
CA ASN A 71 -4.66 -4.40 -7.81
C ASN A 71 -5.78 -5.43 -7.51
N LYS A 72 -5.48 -6.46 -6.71
CA LYS A 72 -6.37 -7.59 -6.41
C LYS A 72 -6.58 -7.78 -4.91
N MET A 73 -6.41 -6.72 -4.12
CA MET A 73 -6.62 -6.79 -2.67
C MET A 73 -8.10 -6.94 -2.34
N SER A 74 -8.40 -7.79 -1.36
CA SER A 74 -9.76 -7.99 -0.84
C SER A 74 -9.97 -7.34 0.53
N THR A 75 -8.90 -7.09 1.28
CA THR A 75 -8.93 -6.45 2.59
C THR A 75 -7.93 -5.32 2.67
N ILE A 76 -8.24 -4.31 3.49
CA ILE A 76 -7.36 -3.17 3.66
C ILE A 76 -6.24 -3.56 4.61
N PRO A 77 -4.96 -3.40 4.21
CA PRO A 77 -3.84 -3.77 5.06
C PRO A 77 -3.94 -3.07 6.43
N PRO A 78 -3.82 -3.78 7.56
CA PRO A 78 -3.87 -3.17 8.89
C PRO A 78 -2.87 -2.03 9.07
N LEU A 79 -1.77 -2.09 8.32
CA LEU A 79 -0.75 -1.06 8.22
C LEU A 79 -1.31 0.30 7.79
N VAL A 80 -2.37 0.37 6.97
CA VAL A 80 -3.02 1.65 6.62
C VAL A 80 -3.53 2.39 7.85
N TYR A 81 -3.90 1.66 8.91
CA TYR A 81 -4.31 2.25 10.19
C TYR A 81 -3.14 2.76 11.04
N GLY A 82 -1.94 2.24 10.80
CA GLY A 82 -0.70 2.60 11.49
C GLY A 82 0.25 3.50 10.68
N LEU A 83 -0.10 3.82 9.42
CA LEU A 83 0.67 4.79 8.63
C LEU A 83 0.60 6.15 9.32
N SER A 84 1.79 6.67 9.63
CA SER A 84 2.06 7.97 10.26
C SER A 84 1.23 9.11 9.65
N PRO A 85 0.94 10.19 10.40
CA PRO A 85 0.33 11.42 9.86
C PRO A 85 1.05 12.02 8.65
N SER A 86 2.27 11.57 8.34
CA SER A 86 3.03 11.97 7.14
C SER A 86 2.44 11.47 5.82
N ILE A 87 1.54 10.48 5.80
CA ILE A 87 0.94 10.03 4.54
C ILE A 87 -0.21 10.94 4.13
N HIS A 88 -0.06 11.62 2.99
CA HIS A 88 -1.02 12.58 2.49
C HIS A 88 -2.01 11.94 1.52
N THR A 89 -1.57 10.93 0.78
CA THR A 89 -2.35 10.35 -0.32
C THR A 89 -2.14 8.86 -0.39
N ILE A 90 -3.22 8.11 -0.21
CA ILE A 90 -3.26 6.68 -0.46
C ILE A 90 -4.31 6.44 -1.55
N LYS A 91 -3.92 5.72 -2.61
CA LYS A 91 -4.83 5.29 -3.68
C LYS A 91 -5.10 3.80 -3.59
N LEU A 92 -6.35 3.43 -3.38
CA LEU A 92 -6.88 2.07 -3.16
C LEU A 92 -7.98 1.70 -4.17
N ASP A 93 -8.37 2.63 -5.05
CA ASP A 93 -9.46 2.39 -6.00
C ASP A 93 -9.16 1.24 -6.98
N GLN A 94 -10.22 0.65 -7.53
CA GLN A 94 -10.12 -0.49 -8.47
C GLN A 94 -9.39 -1.72 -7.90
N ASN A 95 -9.75 -2.11 -6.68
CA ASN A 95 -9.34 -3.39 -6.08
C ASN A 95 -10.58 -4.30 -5.91
N HIS A 96 -10.39 -5.53 -5.41
CA HIS A 96 -11.44 -6.54 -5.28
C HIS A 96 -12.00 -6.60 -3.86
N TRP A 97 -12.42 -5.46 -3.34
CA TRP A 97 -12.80 -5.31 -1.94
C TRP A 97 -13.96 -6.22 -1.55
N GLN A 98 -13.73 -7.03 -0.51
CA GLN A 98 -14.74 -7.86 0.11
C GLN A 98 -15.36 -7.07 1.27
N CYS A 99 -16.64 -6.72 1.17
CA CYS A 99 -17.31 -5.78 2.07
C CYS A 99 -18.10 -6.44 3.21
N ASP A 100 -17.44 -7.37 3.91
CA ASP A 100 -18.03 -8.10 5.01
C ASP A 100 -17.75 -7.44 6.37
N CYS A 101 -18.01 -8.16 7.47
CA CYS A 101 -17.76 -7.70 8.83
C CYS A 101 -16.28 -7.33 9.10
N LYS A 102 -15.32 -7.81 8.30
CA LYS A 102 -13.89 -7.46 8.44
C LYS A 102 -13.59 -6.04 7.99
N MET A 103 -14.48 -5.39 7.24
CA MET A 103 -14.36 -3.99 6.82
C MET A 103 -14.95 -2.99 7.81
N VAL A 104 -15.57 -3.44 8.90
CA VAL A 104 -16.14 -2.54 9.93
C VAL A 104 -15.07 -1.60 10.54
N PRO A 105 -13.88 -2.08 10.95
CA PRO A 105 -12.83 -1.20 11.48
C PRO A 105 -12.42 -0.10 10.48
N PHE A 106 -12.45 -0.42 9.19
CA PHE A 106 -12.13 0.56 8.14
C PHE A 106 -13.19 1.65 8.04
N ARG A 107 -14.48 1.27 7.96
CA ARG A 107 -15.59 2.23 7.85
C ARG A 107 -15.66 3.20 9.02
N LEU A 108 -15.29 2.73 10.23
CA LEU A 108 -15.27 3.57 11.42
C LEU A 108 -14.07 4.54 11.45
N ASN A 109 -12.99 4.23 10.71
CA ASN A 109 -11.76 5.01 10.69
C ASN A 109 -11.63 5.93 9.47
N THR A 110 -12.67 6.05 8.63
CA THR A 110 -12.69 6.96 7.48
C THR A 110 -12.62 8.44 7.87
N THR A 111 -12.90 8.77 9.13
CA THR A 111 -12.80 10.13 9.68
C THR A 111 -11.36 10.63 9.78
N LYS A 112 -10.37 9.74 9.95
CA LYS A 112 -8.93 10.12 9.96
C LYS A 112 -8.37 10.39 8.57
N PHE A 113 -9.13 10.05 7.52
CA PHE A 113 -8.57 9.79 6.21
C PHE A 113 -9.61 10.11 5.11
N PRO A 114 -9.89 11.41 4.87
CA PRO A 114 -11.00 11.84 4.00
C PRO A 114 -10.84 11.40 2.55
N SER A 115 -9.59 11.28 2.08
CA SER A 115 -9.28 10.87 0.70
C SER A 115 -9.79 9.46 0.38
N PHE A 116 -10.10 8.63 1.37
CA PHE A 116 -10.49 7.24 1.18
C PHE A 116 -11.98 7.02 0.93
N LYS A 117 -12.83 8.00 1.27
CA LYS A 117 -14.29 7.86 1.35
C LYS A 117 -14.91 7.28 0.06
N ASP A 118 -14.35 7.63 -1.10
CA ASP A 118 -14.93 7.29 -2.41
C ASP A 118 -14.10 6.25 -3.21
N GLN A 119 -13.03 5.72 -2.62
CA GLN A 119 -12.11 4.82 -3.34
C GLN A 119 -12.54 3.34 -3.26
N ILE A 120 -13.31 2.97 -2.25
CA ILE A 120 -13.63 1.57 -1.96
C ILE A 120 -15.02 1.24 -2.51
N ARG A 121 -15.04 0.52 -3.64
CA ARG A 121 -16.25 -0.09 -4.20
C ARG A 121 -16.22 -1.60 -3.96
N CYS A 122 -17.28 -2.14 -3.37
CA CYS A 122 -17.38 -3.56 -3.06
C CYS A 122 -17.43 -4.38 -4.34
N ALA A 123 -16.56 -5.39 -4.43
CA ALA A 123 -16.62 -6.39 -5.49
C ALA A 123 -17.38 -7.65 -5.04
N GLN A 124 -17.37 -7.91 -3.73
CA GLN A 124 -18.05 -9.04 -3.08
C GLN A 124 -18.62 -8.60 -1.72
N PRO A 125 -19.68 -9.29 -1.22
CA PRO A 125 -20.19 -9.08 0.12
C PRO A 125 -19.20 -9.49 1.21
#